data_AF-A0A0P7Y4M7-F1
#
_entry.id   AF-A0A0P7Y4M7-F1
#
_cell.length_a   1.000
_cell.length_b   1.000
_cell.length_c   1.000
_cell.angle_alpha   90.00
_cell.angle_beta   90.00
_cell.angle_gamma   90.00
#
_symmetry.space_group_name_H-M   'P 1'
#
loop_
_entity.id
_entity.type
_entity.pdbx_description
1 polymer ?
#
loop_
_entity_poly.entity_id
_entity_poly.type
_entity_poly.pdbx_seq_one_letter_code
_entity_poly.pdbx_strand_id
1 'polypeptide(L)'
;MPGGRCLIPSRPGIMHHVEDYATMTSGPSRHTRPDRPRQSGRICHAAAALACALVLGGCAGDLNPVRDVFVATGVGEAEREAPEFIAGTRPGEFAYAPIRSIDRVTNEPRTEEELVEMEDDLRRLQESQAARAAQTRRMTLLPDPEPVIVEPLPDFDPAIEPARP
;
A
#
# COMPACT_ATOMS: atom_id res chain seq x y z
N MET A 1 42.90 5.42 -22.01
CA MET A 1 42.36 4.22 -21.33
C MET A 1 41.05 3.86 -22.01
N PRO A 2 40.95 2.76 -22.77
CA PRO A 2 39.68 2.28 -23.30
C PRO A 2 39.08 1.21 -22.35
N GLY A 3 37.77 1.19 -22.18
CA GLY A 3 37.04 0.11 -21.49
C GLY A 3 36.05 0.65 -20.45
N GLY A 4 34.77 0.29 -20.42
CA GLY A 4 34.10 -0.80 -21.10
C GLY A 4 32.61 -0.53 -21.26
N ARG A 5 32.07 -1.02 -22.37
CA ARG A 5 30.63 -1.08 -22.63
C ARG A 5 30.06 -2.26 -21.84
N CYS A 6 29.13 -2.01 -20.92
CA CYS A 6 28.34 -3.07 -20.32
C CYS A 6 27.33 -3.59 -21.35
N LEU A 7 27.64 -4.78 -21.89
CA LEU A 7 26.72 -5.62 -22.65
C LEU A 7 25.67 -6.20 -21.70
N ILE A 8 24.40 -5.84 -21.92
CA ILE A 8 23.26 -6.52 -21.30
C ILE A 8 23.01 -7.79 -22.12
N PRO A 9 23.06 -9.01 -21.53
CA PRO A 9 22.77 -10.23 -22.27
C PRO A 9 21.25 -10.37 -22.54
N SER A 10 20.92 -10.54 -23.82
CA SER A 10 19.60 -10.93 -24.29
C SER A 10 19.19 -12.30 -23.71
N ARG A 11 17.97 -12.38 -23.18
CA ARG A 11 17.37 -13.64 -22.72
C ARG A 11 17.17 -14.60 -23.90
N PRO A 12 17.56 -15.89 -23.79
CA PRO A 12 17.31 -16.88 -24.82
C PRO A 12 15.86 -17.34 -24.82
N GLY A 13 15.32 -17.51 -26.02
CA GLY A 13 13.96 -17.96 -26.29
C GLY A 13 13.71 -19.39 -25.84
N ILE A 14 12.48 -19.62 -25.35
CA ILE A 14 11.96 -20.95 -25.06
C ILE A 14 11.47 -21.53 -26.38
N MET A 15 12.25 -22.47 -26.91
CA MET A 15 11.92 -23.29 -28.08
C MET A 15 10.81 -24.28 -27.72
N HIS A 16 9.87 -24.40 -28.65
CA HIS A 16 8.88 -25.48 -28.69
C HIS A 16 9.59 -26.84 -28.71
N HIS A 17 9.21 -27.75 -27.81
CA HIS A 17 9.51 -29.18 -27.96
C HIS A 17 8.20 -29.93 -28.15
N VAL A 18 7.94 -30.24 -29.42
CA VAL A 18 7.03 -31.29 -29.88
C VAL A 18 7.88 -32.55 -29.97
N GLU A 19 7.59 -33.57 -29.18
CA GLU A 19 8.05 -34.93 -29.49
C GLU A 19 6.91 -35.92 -29.25
N ASP A 20 6.38 -36.38 -30.37
CA ASP A 20 5.71 -37.65 -30.55
C ASP A 20 6.67 -38.79 -30.18
N TYR A 21 6.27 -39.69 -29.29
CA TYR A 21 6.73 -41.08 -29.33
C TYR A 21 5.58 -42.04 -29.03
N ALA A 22 5.26 -42.83 -30.05
CA ALA A 22 4.31 -43.91 -30.02
C ALA A 22 4.95 -45.21 -29.49
N THR A 23 4.14 -45.98 -28.76
CA THR A 23 4.07 -47.46 -28.71
C THR A 23 5.32 -48.27 -28.35
N MET A 24 5.29 -48.99 -27.21
CA MET A 24 5.04 -50.44 -27.21
C MET A 24 4.94 -51.07 -25.80
N THR A 25 3.93 -51.95 -25.67
CA THR A 25 3.93 -53.29 -25.02
C THR A 25 3.99 -53.46 -23.49
N SER A 26 2.93 -54.12 -22.98
CA SER A 26 2.93 -55.33 -22.11
C SER A 26 2.11 -55.26 -20.80
N GLY A 27 1.15 -56.19 -20.68
CA GLY A 27 0.75 -56.82 -19.42
C GLY A 27 -0.51 -56.30 -18.70
N PRO A 28 -1.60 -57.09 -18.58
CA PRO A 28 -2.71 -56.77 -17.69
C PRO A 28 -2.37 -57.21 -16.25
N SER A 29 -1.70 -56.35 -15.49
CA SER A 29 -1.57 -56.55 -14.04
C SER A 29 -2.89 -56.24 -13.35
N ARG A 30 -3.55 -57.30 -12.86
CA ARG A 30 -4.68 -57.23 -11.93
C ARG A 30 -4.20 -56.62 -10.61
N HIS A 31 -4.20 -55.30 -10.52
CA HIS A 31 -4.14 -54.61 -9.25
C HIS A 31 -5.56 -54.50 -8.70
N THR A 32 -5.74 -55.14 -7.55
CA THR A 32 -6.88 -55.03 -6.66
C THR A 32 -7.29 -53.57 -6.51
N ARG A 33 -8.49 -53.24 -6.97
CA ARG A 33 -9.12 -51.95 -6.72
C ARG A 33 -9.37 -51.88 -5.20
N PRO A 34 -8.73 -50.96 -4.45
CA PRO A 34 -9.14 -50.75 -3.08
C PRO A 34 -10.57 -50.20 -3.13
N ASP A 35 -11.48 -50.87 -2.44
CA ASP A 35 -12.82 -50.35 -2.16
C ASP A 35 -12.66 -48.95 -1.58
N ARG A 36 -13.03 -47.93 -2.35
CA ARG A 36 -13.16 -46.59 -1.79
C ARG A 36 -14.30 -46.67 -0.78
N PRO A 37 -14.09 -46.30 0.49
CA PRO A 37 -15.21 -46.15 1.39
C PRO A 37 -16.18 -45.18 0.74
N ARG A 38 -17.47 -45.53 0.74
CA ARG A 38 -18.60 -44.65 0.42
C ARG A 38 -18.46 -43.41 1.29
N GLN A 39 -17.72 -42.42 0.80
CA GLN A 39 -17.49 -41.15 1.46
C GLN A 39 -18.77 -40.34 1.29
N SER A 40 -19.70 -40.64 2.20
CA SER A 40 -20.82 -39.83 2.68
C SER A 40 -20.97 -38.49 1.94
N GLY A 41 -22.02 -38.35 1.14
CA GLY A 41 -22.37 -37.11 0.45
C GLY A 41 -22.46 -35.89 1.38
N ARG A 42 -22.58 -36.10 2.70
CA ARG A 42 -22.52 -35.03 3.72
C ARG A 42 -21.17 -34.31 3.75
N ILE A 43 -20.06 -35.01 3.50
CA ILE A 43 -18.72 -34.41 3.44
C ILE A 43 -18.58 -33.53 2.19
N CYS A 44 -19.13 -33.99 1.06
CA CYS A 44 -19.16 -33.20 -0.17
C CYS A 44 -20.01 -31.93 -0.04
N HIS A 45 -21.16 -32.00 0.65
CA HIS A 45 -22.00 -30.84 0.88
C HIS A 45 -21.36 -29.83 1.86
N ALA A 46 -20.69 -30.30 2.91
CA ALA A 46 -19.97 -29.42 3.83
C ALA A 46 -18.78 -28.72 3.16
N ALA A 47 -18.02 -29.44 2.33
CA ALA A 47 -16.91 -28.88 1.56
C ALA A 47 -17.40 -27.85 0.52
N ALA A 48 -18.52 -28.13 -0.16
CA ALA A 48 -19.13 -27.19 -1.10
C ALA A 48 -19.66 -25.94 -0.40
N ALA A 49 -20.29 -26.07 0.76
CA ALA A 49 -20.77 -24.93 1.56
C ALA A 49 -19.61 -24.04 2.04
N LEU A 50 -18.51 -24.64 2.52
CA LEU A 50 -17.30 -23.92 2.92
C LEU A 50 -16.68 -23.18 1.72
N ALA A 51 -16.59 -23.83 0.56
CA ALA A 51 -16.08 -23.21 -0.67
C ALA A 51 -16.97 -22.03 -1.12
N CYS A 52 -18.29 -22.19 -1.07
CA CYS A 52 -19.22 -21.09 -1.36
C CYS A 52 -19.07 -19.93 -0.37
N ALA A 53 -18.90 -20.19 0.92
CA ALA A 53 -18.68 -19.16 1.93
C ALA A 53 -17.36 -18.39 1.70
N LEU A 54 -16.28 -19.08 1.33
CA LEU A 54 -14.99 -18.44 1.02
C LEU A 54 -15.05 -17.60 -0.27
N VAL A 55 -15.74 -18.08 -1.30
CA VAL A 55 -15.89 -17.33 -2.56
C VAL A 55 -16.78 -16.11 -2.38
N LEU A 56 -17.91 -16.25 -1.67
CA LEU A 56 -18.83 -15.13 -1.42
C LEU A 56 -18.26 -14.12 -0.42
N GLY A 57 -17.58 -14.60 0.62
CA GLY A 57 -16.92 -13.77 1.62
C GLY A 57 -15.70 -13.01 1.08
N GLY A 58 -14.92 -13.65 0.21
CA GLY A 58 -13.78 -13.01 -0.45
C GLY A 58 -14.19 -11.87 -1.40
N CYS A 59 -15.41 -11.92 -1.96
CA CYS A 59 -15.92 -10.83 -2.81
C CYS A 59 -16.45 -9.62 -2.02
N ALA A 60 -16.82 -9.78 -0.74
CA ALA A 60 -17.34 -8.70 0.08
C ALA A 60 -16.26 -7.91 0.84
N GLY A 61 -14.99 -8.33 0.80
CA GLY A 61 -13.87 -7.65 1.47
C GLY A 61 -13.81 -7.83 2.99
N ASP A 62 -14.92 -8.22 3.62
CA ASP A 62 -15.02 -8.40 5.09
C ASP A 62 -14.48 -9.75 5.60
N LEU A 63 -14.29 -10.76 4.74
CA LEU A 63 -13.72 -12.05 5.14
C LEU A 63 -12.32 -12.24 4.55
N ASN A 64 -11.30 -12.19 5.40
CA ASN A 64 -9.91 -12.43 5.04
C ASN A 64 -9.38 -13.64 5.81
N PRO A 65 -9.32 -14.83 5.19
CA PRO A 65 -9.01 -16.07 5.89
C PRO A 65 -7.59 -16.09 6.48
N VAL A 66 -6.65 -15.34 5.90
CA VAL A 66 -5.32 -15.18 6.47
C VAL A 66 -5.42 -14.37 7.75
N ARG A 67 -6.02 -13.17 7.70
CA ARG A 67 -6.23 -12.33 8.88
C ARG A 67 -6.96 -13.09 9.98
N ASP A 68 -8.00 -13.84 9.65
CA ASP A 68 -8.82 -14.57 10.60
C ASP A 68 -8.03 -15.66 11.33
N VAL A 69 -7.12 -16.37 10.64
CA VAL A 69 -6.21 -17.33 11.27
C VAL A 69 -5.22 -16.63 12.21
N PHE A 70 -4.69 -15.46 11.83
CA PHE A 70 -3.80 -14.69 12.71
C PHE A 70 -4.53 -14.17 13.95
N VAL A 71 -5.77 -13.66 13.80
CA VAL A 71 -6.61 -13.25 14.94
C VAL A 71 -6.95 -14.44 15.83
N ALA A 72 -7.35 -15.57 15.26
CA ALA A 72 -7.70 -16.78 16.01
C ALA A 72 -6.50 -17.40 16.77
N THR A 73 -5.29 -17.25 16.24
CA THR A 73 -4.05 -17.70 16.90
C THR A 73 -3.51 -16.70 17.92
N GLY A 74 -4.17 -15.55 18.09
CA GLY A 74 -3.77 -14.49 19.02
C GLY A 74 -2.56 -13.66 18.55
N VAL A 75 -2.11 -13.85 17.30
CA VAL A 75 -0.99 -13.10 16.71
C VAL A 75 -1.48 -11.84 15.99
N GLY A 76 -2.72 -11.84 15.50
CA GLY A 76 -3.35 -10.74 14.78
C GLY A 76 -4.29 -9.91 15.67
N GLU A 77 -4.46 -8.63 15.31
CA GLU A 77 -5.41 -7.73 15.96
C GLU A 77 -6.81 -7.89 15.34
N ALA A 78 -7.81 -8.09 16.19
CA ALA A 78 -9.21 -8.14 15.78
C ALA A 78 -9.66 -6.78 15.21
N GLU A 79 -10.74 -6.78 14.45
CA GLU A 79 -11.34 -5.52 14.00
C GLU A 79 -11.74 -4.66 15.19
N ARG A 80 -11.30 -3.40 15.17
CA ARG A 80 -11.63 -2.44 16.20
C ARG A 80 -12.83 -1.65 15.75
N GLU A 81 -13.81 -1.58 16.63
CA GLU A 81 -14.94 -0.68 16.44
C GLU A 81 -14.43 0.76 16.34
N ALA A 82 -14.91 1.48 15.33
CA ALA A 82 -14.53 2.87 15.13
C ALA A 82 -15.08 3.71 16.30
N PRO A 83 -14.27 4.63 16.86
CA PRO A 83 -14.77 5.61 17.81
C PRO A 83 -16.03 6.34 17.32
N GLU A 84 -16.96 6.66 18.23
CA GLU A 84 -18.27 7.25 17.88
C GLU A 84 -18.15 8.52 17.03
N PHE A 85 -17.14 9.36 17.29
CA PHE A 85 -16.94 10.58 16.51
C PHE A 85 -16.57 10.28 15.05
N ILE A 86 -15.90 9.16 14.78
CA ILE A 86 -15.62 8.68 13.43
C ILE A 86 -16.90 8.10 12.83
N ALA A 87 -17.61 7.24 13.56
CA ALA A 87 -18.86 6.66 13.08
C ALA A 87 -19.91 7.73 12.72
N GLY A 88 -20.00 8.81 13.50
CA GLY A 88 -20.96 9.91 13.28
C GLY A 88 -20.53 10.96 12.25
N THR A 89 -19.23 11.11 11.95
CA THR A 89 -18.74 12.03 10.90
C THR A 89 -18.48 11.34 9.58
N ARG A 90 -18.39 10.00 9.58
CA ARG A 90 -18.19 9.19 8.40
C ARG A 90 -19.49 9.15 7.58
N PRO A 91 -19.48 9.63 6.32
CA PRO A 91 -20.59 9.41 5.40
C PRO A 91 -20.84 7.90 5.27
N GLY A 92 -22.09 7.46 5.50
CA GLY A 92 -22.44 6.03 5.59
C GLY A 92 -22.20 5.23 4.31
N GLU A 93 -22.24 5.86 3.14
CA GLU A 93 -21.87 5.26 1.86
C GLU A 93 -20.73 6.05 1.23
N PHE A 94 -19.49 5.55 1.32
CA PHE A 94 -18.49 5.92 0.33
C PHE A 94 -18.80 5.13 -0.93
N ALA A 95 -19.60 5.71 -1.83
CA ALA A 95 -19.51 5.32 -3.23
C ALA A 95 -18.06 5.61 -3.65
N TYR A 96 -17.25 4.56 -3.79
CA TYR A 96 -15.92 4.68 -4.37
C TYR A 96 -16.09 5.42 -5.70
N ALA A 97 -15.72 6.70 -5.72
CA ALA A 97 -15.65 7.48 -6.93
C ALA A 97 -14.30 7.14 -7.54
N PRO A 98 -14.23 6.29 -8.58
CA PRO A 98 -12.97 6.04 -9.24
C PRO A 98 -12.41 7.38 -9.67
N ILE A 99 -11.15 7.65 -9.31
CA ILE A 99 -10.40 8.73 -9.93
C ILE A 99 -10.48 8.43 -11.42
N ARG A 100 -11.21 9.26 -12.17
CA ARG A 100 -11.26 9.16 -13.63
C ARG A 100 -9.82 9.12 -14.09
N SER A 101 -9.50 8.21 -15.02
CA SER A 101 -8.15 8.10 -15.56
C SER A 101 -7.69 9.50 -15.98
N ILE A 102 -6.76 10.06 -15.22
CA ILE A 102 -6.15 11.33 -15.57
C ILE A 102 -5.32 11.01 -16.79
N ASP A 103 -5.56 11.71 -17.89
CA ASP A 103 -4.72 11.60 -19.07
C ASP A 103 -3.28 11.90 -18.63
N ARG A 104 -2.46 10.86 -18.63
CA ARG A 104 -1.05 11.01 -18.28
C ARG A 104 -0.43 11.78 -19.44
N VAL A 105 -0.06 13.02 -19.18
CA VAL A 105 0.80 13.76 -20.10
C VAL A 105 2.05 12.92 -20.31
N THR A 106 2.31 12.55 -21.56
CA THR A 106 3.56 11.90 -21.93
C THR A 106 4.68 12.89 -21.64
N ASN A 107 5.47 12.62 -20.60
CA ASN A 107 6.67 13.40 -20.34
C ASN A 107 7.76 12.90 -21.29
N GLU A 108 8.28 13.79 -22.11
CA GLU A 108 9.49 13.50 -22.88
C GLU A 108 10.66 13.26 -21.91
N PRO A 109 11.51 12.26 -22.17
CA PRO A 109 12.71 12.06 -21.38
C PRO A 109 13.63 13.27 -21.54
N ARG A 110 14.12 13.80 -20.43
CA ARG A 110 15.07 14.92 -20.43
C ARG A 110 16.36 14.54 -21.14
N THR A 111 16.96 15.51 -21.84
CA THR A 111 18.28 15.29 -22.44
C THR A 111 19.37 15.22 -21.38
N GLU A 112 20.54 14.70 -21.73
CA GLU A 112 21.67 14.62 -20.81
C GLU A 112 22.10 16.02 -20.34
N GLU A 113 22.08 17.00 -21.24
CA GLU A 113 22.41 18.39 -20.94
C GLU A 113 21.41 18.98 -19.92
N GLU A 114 20.11 18.74 -20.09
CA GLU A 114 19.08 19.19 -19.15
C GLU A 114 19.23 18.55 -17.77
N LEU A 115 19.70 17.30 -17.69
CA LEU A 115 19.96 16.62 -16.43
C LEU A 115 21.15 17.25 -15.70
N VAL A 116 22.24 17.57 -16.42
CA VAL A 116 23.41 18.26 -15.85
C VAL A 116 23.02 19.63 -15.31
N GLU A 117 22.24 20.40 -16.07
CA GLU A 117 21.75 21.71 -15.62
C GLU A 117 20.89 21.61 -14.35
N MET A 118 20.00 20.61 -14.29
CA MET A 118 19.19 20.34 -13.09
C MET A 118 20.04 19.95 -11.88
N GLU A 119 21.08 19.13 -12.07
CA GLU A 119 21.97 18.74 -10.98
C GLU A 119 22.74 19.96 -10.43
N ASP A 120 23.17 20.86 -11.31
CA ASP A 120 23.81 22.11 -10.90
C ASP A 120 22.83 23.08 -10.22
N ASP A 121 21.57 23.16 -10.67
CA ASP A 121 20.49 23.86 -9.98
C ASP A 121 20.27 23.31 -8.56
N LEU A 122 20.16 21.99 -8.43
CA LEU A 122 19.99 21.33 -7.14
C LEU A 122 21.18 21.58 -6.22
N ARG A 123 22.40 21.56 -6.74
CA ARG A 123 23.61 21.87 -5.97
C ARG A 123 23.57 23.31 -5.44
N ARG A 124 23.24 24.29 -6.28
CA ARG A 124 23.07 25.69 -5.87
C ARG A 124 21.99 25.84 -4.79
N LEU A 125 20.87 25.13 -4.94
CA LEU A 125 19.81 25.15 -3.94
C LEU A 125 20.28 24.56 -2.60
N GLN A 126 20.96 23.42 -2.61
CA GLN A 126 21.51 22.80 -1.40
C GLN A 126 22.50 23.72 -0.68
N GLU A 127 23.41 24.36 -1.42
CA GLU A 127 24.36 25.32 -0.85
C GLU A 127 23.64 26.50 -0.18
N SER A 128 22.61 27.05 -0.83
CA SER A 128 21.82 28.15 -0.26
C SER A 128 21.07 27.73 1.01
N GLN A 129 20.54 26.51 1.04
CA GLN A 129 19.84 25.97 2.21
C GLN A 129 20.82 25.68 3.35
N ALA A 130 22.00 25.14 3.05
CA ALA A 130 23.05 24.91 4.03
C ALA A 130 23.53 26.21 4.68
N ALA A 131 23.69 27.27 3.88
CA ALA A 131 24.04 28.61 4.39
C ALA A 131 22.96 29.17 5.32
N ARG A 132 21.68 29.08 4.92
CA ARG A 132 20.54 29.49 5.77
C ARG A 132 20.46 28.67 7.05
N ALA A 133 20.63 27.35 6.97
CA ALA A 133 20.63 26.48 8.13
C ALA A 133 21.78 26.82 9.10
N ALA A 134 22.98 27.12 8.58
CA ALA A 134 24.11 27.56 9.39
C ALA A 134 23.83 28.91 10.07
N GLN A 135 23.17 29.85 9.37
CA GLN A 135 22.72 31.11 9.96
C GLN A 135 21.70 30.86 11.08
N THR A 136 20.66 30.05 10.84
CA THR A 136 19.67 29.69 11.86
C THR A 136 20.33 29.05 13.08
N ARG A 137 21.26 28.11 12.89
CA ARG A 137 21.99 27.48 14.00
C ARG A 137 22.76 28.50 14.85
N ARG A 138 23.33 29.54 14.22
CA ARG A 138 23.98 30.65 14.95
C ARG A 138 22.95 31.48 15.72
N MET A 139 21.76 31.69 15.16
CA MET A 139 20.69 32.41 15.84
C MET A 139 20.05 31.61 16.99
N THR A 140 20.01 30.28 16.91
CA THR A 140 19.52 29.42 18.00
C THR A 140 20.51 29.29 19.17
N LEU A 141 21.71 29.84 19.04
CA LEU A 141 22.67 29.97 20.14
C LEU A 141 22.47 31.25 20.95
N LEU A 142 21.53 32.11 20.57
CA LEU A 142 21.14 33.22 21.44
C LEU A 142 20.46 32.67 22.70
N PRO A 143 20.72 33.26 23.88
CA PRO A 143 20.01 32.91 25.10
C PRO A 143 18.50 33.10 24.89
N ASP A 144 17.70 32.22 25.50
CA ASP A 144 16.24 32.31 25.43
C ASP A 144 15.80 33.73 25.78
N PRO A 145 14.92 34.35 24.96
CA PRO A 145 14.42 35.68 25.26
C PRO A 145 13.73 35.65 26.63
N GLU A 146 13.97 36.68 27.44
CA GLU A 146 13.30 36.79 28.73
C GLU A 146 11.78 36.70 28.53
N PRO A 147 11.07 35.93 29.39
CA PRO A 147 9.64 35.73 29.25
C PRO A 147 8.93 37.09 29.27
N VAL A 148 8.20 37.41 28.21
CA VAL A 148 7.34 38.60 28.14
C VAL A 148 6.22 38.40 29.16
N ILE A 149 6.23 39.20 30.22
CA ILE A 149 5.12 39.26 31.17
C ILE A 149 3.96 39.95 30.43
N VAL A 150 3.00 39.16 29.96
CA VAL A 150 1.75 39.67 29.40
C VAL A 150 0.87 40.02 30.60
N GLU A 151 0.51 41.31 30.72
CA GLU A 151 -0.50 41.72 31.68
C GLU A 151 -1.81 40.94 31.41
N PRO A 152 -2.46 40.41 32.44
CA PRO A 152 -3.71 39.68 32.26
C PRO A 152 -4.72 40.58 31.56
N LEU A 153 -5.34 40.05 30.51
CA LEU A 153 -6.45 40.71 29.83
C LEU A 153 -7.49 41.08 30.89
N PRO A 154 -8.07 42.29 30.85
CA PRO A 154 -9.19 42.62 31.71
C PRO A 154 -10.31 41.59 31.48
N ASP A 155 -10.95 41.15 32.57
CA ASP A 155 -12.10 40.26 32.50
C ASP A 155 -13.12 40.87 31.52
N PHE A 156 -13.44 40.13 30.46
CA PHE A 156 -14.52 40.50 29.57
C PHE A 156 -15.81 40.49 30.38
N ASP A 157 -16.30 41.67 30.74
CA ASP A 157 -17.62 41.83 31.33
C ASP A 157 -18.67 41.53 30.24
N PRO A 158 -19.44 40.43 30.35
CA PRO A 158 -20.47 40.09 29.37
C PRO A 158 -21.64 41.09 29.37
N ALA A 159 -21.66 42.08 30.29
CA ALA A 159 -22.67 43.14 30.31
C ALA A 159 -22.45 44.25 29.26
N ILE A 160 -21.32 44.24 28.52
CA ILE A 160 -21.15 45.15 27.39
C ILE A 160 -22.01 44.61 26.23
N GLU A 161 -23.24 45.09 26.14
CA GLU A 161 -24.09 44.85 24.97
C GLU A 161 -23.33 45.26 23.70
N PRO A 162 -23.23 44.39 22.68
CA PRO A 162 -22.67 44.81 21.40
C PRO A 162 -23.56 45.93 20.87
N ALA A 163 -22.96 47.10 20.64
CA ALA A 163 -23.63 48.23 20.01
C ALA A 163 -24.30 47.74 18.73
N ARG A 164 -25.64 47.73 18.72
CA ARG A 164 -26.41 47.36 17.53
C ARG A 164 -26.17 48.43 16.45
N PRO A 165 -25.89 48.03 15.20
CA PRO A 165 -25.90 48.95 14.06
C PRO A 165 -27.31 49.46 13.75
#